data_AF-A0A1F7PTN5-F1
#
_entry.id   AF-A0A1F7PTN5-F1
#
_cell.length_a   1.000
_cell.length_b   1.000
_cell.length_c   1.000
_cell.angle_alpha   90.00
_cell.angle_beta   90.00
_cell.angle_gamma   90.00
#
_symmetry.space_group_name_H-M   'P 1'
#
loop_
_entity.id
_entity.type
_entity.pdbx_description
1 polymer ?
#
loop_
_entity_poly.entity_id
_entity_poly.type
_entity_poly.pdbx_seq_one_letter_code
_entity_poly.pdbx_strand_id
1 'polypeptide(L)'
;MSISSLLRRQRPARECDGDALALSSYVDGQLAAAARARVEQHLAGCGPCRHEVEELRWLATVLANSLTPPLSSAQQRSRALARAKSRIVAIRVAREPAWTGWLRFPDRPLPVLAGALVVLVALADTLSFGGLEEIAVALAFYLQLV
;
A
#
# COMPACT_ATOMS: atom_id res chain seq x y z
N MET A 1 9.19 46.29 1.31
CA MET A 1 8.70 46.22 -0.09
C MET A 1 7.84 44.96 -0.21
N SER A 2 6.53 45.12 -0.41
CA SER A 2 5.56 44.03 -0.24
C SER A 2 5.30 43.31 -1.57
N ILE A 3 5.29 41.98 -1.57
CA ILE A 3 5.01 41.11 -2.74
C ILE A 3 3.71 41.51 -3.46
N SER A 4 2.75 42.09 -2.73
CA SER A 4 1.49 42.61 -3.24
C SER A 4 1.63 43.77 -4.25
N SER A 5 2.78 44.46 -4.32
CA SER A 5 3.03 45.51 -5.33
C SER A 5 3.58 44.97 -6.65
N LEU A 6 4.18 43.76 -6.67
CA LEU A 6 4.68 43.13 -7.90
C LEU A 6 3.53 42.53 -8.74
N LEU A 7 2.51 41.97 -8.07
CA LEU A 7 1.31 41.45 -8.76
C LEU A 7 0.39 42.57 -9.30
N ARG A 8 0.61 43.84 -8.90
CA ARG A 8 -0.18 44.99 -9.36
C ARG A 8 0.32 45.58 -10.69
N ARG A 9 1.53 45.22 -11.15
CA ARG A 9 2.11 45.69 -12.44
C ARG A 9 1.63 44.88 -13.66
N GLN A 10 0.83 43.84 -13.47
CA GLN A 10 0.29 42.96 -14.53
C GLN A 10 -1.05 43.42 -15.15
N ARG A 11 -1.46 44.69 -15.00
CA ARG A 11 -2.70 45.21 -15.64
C ARG A 11 -2.35 46.23 -16.73
N PRO A 12 -2.11 45.76 -17.96
CA PRO A 12 -2.99 46.18 -19.06
C PRO A 12 -3.33 45.07 -20.08
N ALA A 13 -3.37 43.79 -19.67
CA ALA A 13 -3.77 42.68 -20.57
C ALA A 13 -5.29 42.35 -20.54
N ARG A 14 -6.06 42.89 -19.58
CA ARG A 14 -7.50 42.58 -19.43
C ARG A 14 -8.46 43.45 -20.26
N GLU A 15 -7.98 44.50 -20.92
CA GLU A 15 -8.81 45.26 -21.87
C GLU A 15 -8.87 44.60 -23.27
N CYS A 16 -8.03 43.60 -23.52
CA CYS A 16 -8.28 42.63 -24.57
C CYS A 16 -9.30 41.65 -23.97
N ASP A 17 -10.46 41.42 -24.58
CA ASP A 17 -11.50 40.48 -24.11
C ASP A 17 -10.91 39.06 -23.91
N GLY A 18 -10.23 38.87 -22.78
CA GLY A 18 -9.30 37.78 -22.52
C GLY A 18 -9.97 36.53 -21.97
N ASP A 19 -11.21 36.66 -21.50
CA ASP A 19 -12.02 35.52 -21.08
C ASP A 19 -12.45 34.66 -22.29
N ALA A 20 -12.42 35.21 -23.50
CA ALA A 20 -12.69 34.49 -24.76
C ALA A 20 -11.43 33.95 -25.45
N LEU A 21 -10.25 34.49 -25.14
CA LEU A 21 -8.97 34.09 -25.74
C LEU A 21 -8.10 33.39 -24.70
N ALA A 22 -8.29 32.08 -24.53
CA ALA A 22 -7.39 31.26 -23.75
C ALA A 22 -6.02 31.13 -24.45
N LEU A 23 -5.11 32.09 -24.20
CA LEU A 23 -3.76 32.13 -24.79
C LEU A 23 -2.90 30.94 -24.37
N SER A 24 -3.02 30.46 -23.12
CA SER A 24 -2.36 29.23 -22.67
C SER A 24 -2.82 28.04 -23.50
N SER A 25 -4.14 27.85 -23.66
CA SER A 25 -4.69 26.77 -24.47
C SER A 25 -4.30 26.87 -25.95
N TYR A 26 -4.09 28.09 -26.47
CA TYR A 26 -3.53 28.30 -27.81
C TYR A 26 -2.09 27.81 -27.91
N VAL A 27 -1.23 28.17 -26.94
CA VAL A 27 0.17 27.73 -26.88
C VAL A 27 0.27 26.21 -26.73
N ASP A 28 -0.59 25.63 -25.89
CA ASP A 28 -0.67 24.18 -25.65
C ASP A 28 -1.33 23.40 -26.80
N GLY A 29 -1.87 24.09 -27.82
CA GLY A 29 -2.53 23.47 -28.97
C GLY A 29 -3.88 22.82 -28.66
N GLN A 30 -4.54 23.21 -27.56
CA GLN A 30 -5.78 22.62 -27.06
C GLN A 30 -7.06 23.31 -27.58
N LEU A 31 -6.92 24.37 -28.38
CA LEU A 31 -8.08 25.07 -28.95
C LEU A 31 -8.59 24.37 -30.22
N ALA A 32 -9.92 24.25 -30.32
CA ALA A 32 -10.59 23.87 -31.56
C ALA A 32 -10.29 24.89 -32.68
N ALA A 33 -10.32 24.45 -33.93
CA ALA A 33 -9.94 25.26 -35.09
C ALA A 33 -10.63 26.65 -35.14
N ALA A 34 -11.94 26.70 -34.83
CA ALA A 34 -12.69 27.95 -34.81
C ALA A 34 -12.23 28.92 -33.71
N ALA A 35 -11.87 28.40 -32.53
CA ALA A 35 -11.33 29.21 -31.44
C ALA A 35 -9.90 29.67 -31.74
N ARG A 36 -9.10 28.80 -32.35
CA ARG A 36 -7.74 29.10 -32.78
C ARG A 36 -7.71 30.25 -33.79
N ALA A 37 -8.57 30.23 -34.81
CA ALA A 37 -8.65 31.29 -35.81
C ALA A 37 -8.98 32.67 -35.19
N ARG A 38 -9.86 32.71 -34.19
CA ARG A 38 -10.16 33.94 -33.44
C ARG A 38 -8.94 34.46 -32.69
N VAL A 39 -8.17 33.57 -32.07
CA VAL A 39 -6.91 33.93 -31.41
C VAL A 39 -5.89 34.47 -32.40
N GLU A 40 -5.69 33.79 -33.53
CA GLU A 40 -4.74 34.22 -34.57
C GLU A 40 -5.12 35.59 -35.16
N GLN A 41 -6.40 35.85 -35.39
CA GLN A 41 -6.89 37.15 -35.84
C GLN A 41 -6.59 38.26 -34.81
N HIS A 42 -6.81 38.00 -33.53
CA HIS A 42 -6.50 38.96 -32.47
C HIS A 42 -4.99 39.21 -32.36
N LEU A 43 -4.17 38.16 -32.45
CA LEU A 43 -2.71 38.27 -32.42
C LEU A 43 -2.16 39.08 -33.60
N ALA A 44 -2.85 39.13 -34.74
CA ALA A 44 -2.46 40.03 -35.83
C ALA A 44 -2.59 41.51 -35.43
N GLY A 45 -3.60 41.87 -34.63
CA GLY A 45 -3.88 43.25 -34.22
C GLY A 45 -3.29 43.68 -32.88
N CYS A 46 -3.00 42.75 -31.96
CA CYS A 46 -2.64 43.06 -30.58
C CYS A 46 -1.17 42.75 -30.25
N GLY A 47 -0.34 43.79 -30.13
CA GLY A 47 1.06 43.68 -29.71
C GLY A 47 1.27 43.07 -28.32
N PRO A 48 0.52 43.52 -27.28
CA PRO A 48 0.61 42.93 -25.94
C PRO A 48 0.36 41.42 -25.90
N CYS A 49 -0.71 40.94 -26.55
CA CYS A 49 -1.03 39.50 -26.55
C CYS A 49 -0.03 38.68 -27.37
N ARG A 50 0.59 39.25 -28.41
CA ARG A 50 1.71 38.59 -29.11
C ARG A 50 2.89 38.37 -28.18
N HIS A 51 3.27 39.40 -27.43
CA HIS A 51 4.39 39.32 -26.49
C HIS A 51 4.13 38.27 -25.41
N GLU A 52 2.91 38.20 -24.88
CA GLU A 52 2.52 37.19 -23.89
C GLU A 52 2.58 35.76 -24.45
N VAL A 53 2.13 35.53 -25.69
CA VAL A 53 2.26 34.23 -26.36
C VAL A 53 3.73 33.83 -26.57
N GLU A 54 4.58 34.79 -26.92
CA GLU A 54 6.02 34.57 -27.07
C GLU A 54 6.67 34.19 -25.73
N GLU A 55 6.32 34.88 -24.64
CA GLU A 55 6.81 34.59 -23.28
C GLU A 55 6.37 33.18 -22.84
N LEU A 56 5.10 32.82 -23.06
CA LEU A 56 4.57 31.49 -22.76
C LEU A 56 5.30 30.39 -23.56
N ARG A 57 5.56 30.61 -24.85
CA ARG A 57 6.32 29.66 -25.70
C ARG A 57 7.77 29.52 -25.26
N TRP A 58 8.40 30.64 -24.90
CA TRP A 58 9.76 30.62 -24.38
C TRP A 58 9.83 29.81 -23.08
N LEU A 59 8.91 30.06 -22.14
CA LEU A 59 8.82 29.31 -20.88
C LEU A 59 8.59 27.81 -21.13
N ALA A 60 7.67 27.45 -22.04
CA ALA A 60 7.43 26.06 -22.41
C ALA A 60 8.70 25.38 -22.97
N THR A 61 9.49 26.11 -23.76
CA THR A 61 10.78 25.62 -24.30
C THR A 61 11.81 25.42 -23.20
N VAL A 62 11.94 26.36 -22.26
CA VAL A 62 12.85 26.24 -21.12
C VAL A 62 12.47 25.05 -20.23
N LEU A 63 11.18 24.86 -19.97
CA LEU A 63 10.67 23.72 -19.22
C LEU A 63 10.93 22.40 -19.96
N ALA A 64 10.64 22.34 -21.27
CA ALA A 64 10.89 21.14 -22.06
C ALA A 64 12.37 20.72 -22.07
N ASN A 65 13.29 21.70 -22.04
CA ASN A 65 14.74 21.44 -22.03
C ASN A 65 15.32 21.14 -20.63
N SER A 66 14.67 21.60 -19.57
CA SER A 66 15.12 21.41 -18.18
C SER A 66 14.51 20.18 -17.52
N LEU A 67 13.30 19.78 -17.92
CA LEU A 67 12.72 18.53 -17.49
C LEU A 67 13.40 17.37 -18.21
N THR A 68 13.89 16.40 -17.43
CA THR A 68 14.41 15.14 -17.96
C THR A 68 13.37 14.53 -18.91
N PRO A 69 13.75 14.08 -20.13
CA PRO A 69 12.80 13.56 -21.10
C PRO A 69 11.97 12.45 -20.47
N PRO A 70 10.66 12.38 -20.81
CA PRO A 70 9.81 11.31 -20.30
C PRO A 70 10.48 9.98 -20.65
N LEU A 71 10.69 9.16 -19.63
CA LEU A 71 11.28 7.84 -19.77
C LEU A 71 10.61 7.12 -20.93
N SER A 72 11.42 6.48 -21.78
CA SER A 72 10.88 5.73 -22.90
C SER A 72 9.85 4.71 -22.39
N SER A 73 8.87 4.36 -23.22
CA SER A 73 7.84 3.39 -22.87
C SER A 73 8.44 2.06 -22.34
N ALA A 74 9.64 1.70 -22.80
CA ALA A 74 10.43 0.57 -22.29
C ALA A 74 10.90 0.77 -20.83
N GLN A 75 11.42 1.96 -20.49
CA GLN A 75 11.83 2.30 -19.13
C GLN A 75 10.65 2.46 -18.17
N GLN A 76 9.51 2.95 -18.64
CA GLN A 76 8.28 3.00 -17.83
C GLN A 76 7.78 1.58 -17.50
N ARG A 77 7.74 0.69 -18.50
CA ARG A 77 7.37 -0.73 -18.31
C ARG A 77 8.31 -1.45 -17.35
N SER A 78 9.61 -1.26 -17.47
CA SER A 78 10.58 -1.92 -16.57
C SER A 78 10.41 -1.47 -15.12
N ARG A 79 10.16 -0.18 -14.87
CA ARG A 79 9.86 0.34 -13.53
C ARG A 79 8.52 -0.18 -12.98
N ALA A 80 7.49 -0.24 -13.81
CA ALA A 80 6.20 -0.81 -13.41
C ALA A 80 6.33 -2.30 -13.03
N LEU A 81 7.04 -3.09 -13.84
CA LEU A 81 7.33 -4.50 -13.56
C LEU A 81 8.19 -4.67 -12.30
N ALA A 82 9.21 -3.82 -12.09
CA ALA A 82 10.04 -3.86 -10.89
C ALA A 82 9.20 -3.62 -9.61
N ARG A 83 8.28 -2.65 -9.65
CA ARG A 83 7.34 -2.38 -8.54
C ARG A 83 6.34 -3.51 -8.31
N ALA A 84 5.87 -4.16 -9.37
CA ALA A 84 4.98 -5.33 -9.25
C ALA A 84 5.71 -6.52 -8.61
N LYS A 85 6.96 -6.79 -9.03
CA LYS A 85 7.78 -7.87 -8.49
C LYS A 85 8.08 -7.69 -7.00
N SER A 86 8.42 -6.48 -6.54
CA SER A 86 8.73 -6.24 -5.13
C SER A 86 7.53 -6.49 -4.21
N ARG A 87 6.31 -6.20 -4.66
CA ARG A 87 5.07 -6.53 -3.93
C ARG A 87 4.85 -8.04 -3.79
N ILE A 88 5.08 -8.80 -4.86
CA ILE A 88 4.93 -10.27 -4.84
C ILE A 88 5.94 -10.91 -3.88
N VAL A 89 7.19 -10.42 -3.88
CA VAL A 89 8.23 -10.92 -2.97
C VAL A 89 7.89 -10.60 -1.52
N ALA A 90 7.42 -9.38 -1.22
CA ALA A 90 7.03 -9.00 0.12
C ALA A 90 5.90 -9.89 0.68
N ILE A 91 4.88 -10.20 -0.14
CA ILE A 91 3.78 -11.11 0.26
C ILE A 91 4.30 -12.53 0.53
N ARG A 92 5.25 -13.02 -0.28
CA ARG A 92 5.80 -14.37 -0.11
C ARG A 92 6.65 -14.48 1.16
N VAL A 93 7.42 -13.44 1.51
CA VAL A 93 8.23 -13.42 2.74
C VAL A 93 7.37 -13.23 3.98
N ALA A 94 6.29 -12.46 3.89
CA ALA A 94 5.37 -12.23 5.01
C ALA A 94 4.48 -13.44 5.35
N ARG A 95 4.36 -14.42 4.44
CA ARG A 95 3.80 -15.73 4.80
C ARG A 95 4.89 -16.53 5.52
N GLU A 96 4.94 -16.40 6.84
CA GLU A 96 5.62 -17.41 7.66
C GLU A 96 5.07 -18.79 7.25
N PRO A 97 5.94 -19.80 7.07
CA PRO A 97 5.47 -21.13 6.73
C PRO A 97 4.50 -21.63 7.80
N ALA A 98 3.28 -21.99 7.43
CA ALA A 98 2.25 -22.42 8.39
C ALA A 98 2.69 -23.61 9.27
N TRP A 99 3.74 -24.35 8.89
CA TRP A 99 4.33 -25.43 9.67
C TRP A 99 5.23 -24.97 10.83
N THR A 100 5.78 -23.74 10.80
CA THR A 100 6.56 -23.20 11.93
C THR A 100 5.69 -22.60 13.04
N GLY A 101 4.38 -22.51 12.84
CA GLY A 101 3.42 -22.07 13.87
C GLY A 101 3.39 -23.00 15.08
N TRP A 102 3.62 -24.30 14.91
CA TRP A 102 3.70 -25.26 16.02
C TRP A 102 4.97 -25.10 16.87
N LEU A 103 6.07 -24.58 16.29
CA LEU A 103 7.30 -24.29 17.03
C LEU A 103 7.21 -23.02 17.90
N ARG A 104 6.28 -22.11 17.59
CA ARG A 104 6.13 -20.83 18.30
C ARG A 104 5.15 -20.90 19.48
N PHE A 105 4.44 -22.02 19.65
CA PHE A 105 3.58 -22.31 20.81
C PHE A 105 4.05 -23.58 21.54
N PRO A 106 5.18 -23.52 22.29
CA PRO A 106 5.68 -24.65 23.08
C PRO A 106 4.77 -25.07 24.26
N ASP A 107 3.77 -24.25 24.63
CA ASP A 107 3.09 -24.41 25.92
C ASP A 107 1.90 -25.38 25.96
N ARG A 108 1.54 -26.08 24.86
CA ARG A 108 0.36 -26.98 24.85
C ARG A 108 0.48 -28.25 23.99
N PRO A 109 1.42 -29.16 24.31
CA PRO A 109 1.06 -30.58 24.22
C PRO A 109 1.44 -31.43 25.45
N LEU A 110 2.03 -30.82 26.50
CA LEU A 110 2.55 -31.57 27.65
C LEU A 110 1.54 -32.04 28.73
N PRO A 111 0.38 -31.41 28.99
CA PRO A 111 -0.47 -31.89 30.09
C PRO A 111 -1.23 -33.19 29.77
N VAL A 112 -1.37 -33.56 28.49
CA VAL A 112 -2.08 -34.80 28.10
C VAL A 112 -1.23 -36.05 28.36
N LEU A 113 0.08 -35.98 28.16
CA LEU A 113 0.99 -37.10 28.45
C LEU A 113 1.26 -37.26 29.95
N ALA A 114 1.33 -36.16 30.71
CA ALA A 114 1.48 -36.21 32.17
C ALA A 114 0.24 -36.82 32.85
N GLY A 115 -0.96 -36.49 32.39
CA GLY A 115 -2.19 -37.06 32.94
C GLY A 115 -2.31 -38.58 32.75
N ALA A 116 -1.96 -39.09 31.56
CA ALA A 116 -1.99 -40.52 31.28
C ALA A 116 -1.00 -41.32 32.15
N LEU A 117 0.18 -40.76 32.43
CA LEU A 117 1.20 -41.42 33.23
C LEU A 117 0.80 -41.48 34.72
N VAL A 118 0.16 -40.43 35.25
CA VAL A 118 -0.40 -40.44 36.62
C VAL A 118 -1.51 -41.49 36.77
N VAL A 119 -2.41 -41.62 35.78
CA VAL A 119 -3.48 -42.63 35.81
C VAL A 119 -2.90 -44.04 35.76
N LEU A 120 -1.90 -44.29 34.92
CA LEU A 120 -1.26 -45.62 34.83
C LEU A 120 -0.50 -45.98 36.10
N VAL A 121 0.20 -45.02 36.72
CA VAL A 121 0.89 -45.24 38.01
C VAL A 121 -0.12 -45.50 39.12
N ALA A 122 -1.20 -44.71 39.21
CA ALA A 122 -2.25 -44.93 40.20
C ALA A 122 -2.95 -46.30 40.03
N LEU A 123 -3.21 -46.71 38.79
CA LEU A 123 -3.79 -48.02 38.51
C LEU A 123 -2.83 -49.15 38.89
N ALA A 124 -1.53 -49.02 38.56
CA ALA A 124 -0.51 -49.97 38.96
C ALA A 124 -0.35 -50.06 40.48
N ASP A 125 -0.43 -48.92 41.20
CA ASP A 125 -0.38 -48.90 42.66
C ASP A 125 -1.62 -49.57 43.27
N THR A 126 -2.82 -49.32 42.75
CA THR A 126 -4.02 -50.04 43.24
C THR A 126 -3.95 -51.54 42.99
N LEU A 127 -3.28 -51.97 41.92
CA LEU A 127 -3.05 -53.39 41.63
C LEU A 127 -1.92 -53.99 42.48
N SER A 128 -0.90 -53.21 42.86
CA SER A 128 0.21 -53.65 43.71
C SER A 128 -0.11 -53.61 45.21
N PHE A 129 -0.85 -52.60 45.68
CA PHE A 129 -1.28 -52.43 47.08
C PHE A 129 -2.64 -53.09 47.37
N GLY A 130 -3.41 -53.46 46.34
CA GLY A 130 -4.55 -54.36 46.44
C GLY A 130 -4.10 -55.79 46.72
N GLY A 131 -3.42 -55.98 47.85
CA GLY A 131 -3.03 -57.28 48.37
C GLY A 131 -4.25 -58.17 48.48
N LEU A 132 -4.16 -59.35 47.86
CA LEU A 132 -5.15 -60.43 47.93
C LEU A 132 -5.51 -60.81 49.39
N GLU A 133 -4.72 -60.37 50.37
CA GLU A 133 -4.98 -60.57 51.79
C GLU A 133 -6.13 -59.70 52.34
N GLU A 134 -6.34 -58.47 51.86
CA GLU A 134 -7.48 -57.63 52.31
C GLU A 134 -8.82 -58.19 51.82
N ILE A 135 -8.84 -58.73 50.60
CA ILE A 135 -10.03 -59.39 50.03
C ILE A 135 -10.34 -60.69 50.78
N ALA A 136 -9.31 -61.43 51.20
CA ALA A 136 -9.47 -62.64 52.01
C ALA A 136 -10.05 -62.34 53.41
N VAL A 137 -9.59 -61.27 54.08
CA VAL A 137 -10.11 -60.84 55.39
C VAL A 137 -11.57 -60.38 55.28
N ALA A 138 -11.91 -59.63 54.23
CA ALA A 138 -13.30 -59.19 54.00
C ALA A 138 -14.25 -60.37 53.71
N LEU A 139 -13.82 -61.37 52.91
CA LEU A 139 -14.61 -62.57 52.64
C LEU A 139 -14.75 -63.49 53.86
N ALA A 140 -13.70 -63.64 54.67
CA ALA A 140 -13.76 -64.41 55.91
C ALA A 140 -14.75 -63.80 56.92
N PHE A 141 -14.75 -62.47 57.06
CA PHE A 141 -15.69 -61.77 57.93
C PHE A 141 -17.16 -61.89 57.46
N TYR A 142 -17.39 -61.87 56.14
CA TYR A 142 -18.73 -62.02 55.57
C TYR A 142 -19.30 -63.44 55.75
N LEU A 143 -18.46 -64.48 55.64
CA LEU A 143 -18.85 -65.89 55.83
C LEU A 143 -19.09 -66.28 57.30
N GLN A 144 -18.55 -65.54 58.28
CA GLN A 144 -18.84 -65.77 59.70
C GLN A 144 -20.12 -65.09 60.20
N LEU A 145 -20.71 -64.20 59.39
CA LEU A 145 -21.90 -63.43 59.76
C LEU A 145 -23.21 -63.95 59.15
N VAL A 146 -23.14 -64.99 58.30
CA VAL A 146 -24.27 -65.68 57.64
C VAL A 146 -24.34 -67.11 58.11
#